data_AF-A0A2V8TMD9-F1
#
_entry.id   AF-A0A2V8TMD9-F1
#
_cell.length_a   1.000
_cell.length_b   1.000
_cell.length_c   1.000
_cell.angle_alpha   90.00
_cell.angle_beta   90.00
_cell.angle_gamma   90.00
#
_symmetry.space_group_name_H-M   'P 1'
#
loop_
_entity.id
_entity.type
_entity.pdbx_description
1 polymer ?
#
loop_
_entity_poly.entity_id
_entity_poly.type
_entity_poly.pdbx_seq_one_letter_code
_entity_poly.pdbx_strand_id
1 'polypeptide(L)'
;MLRGCSGSWPLSIIISMPAPPKELIRFLKRFDPAIRELALDARELVLRILAPSNESVLDVYVLAMNYGFSERMKDQAVYIGVYGRHINLGFYRGAQMDDPEGVLEGGGKQLRHIKIKSPADLGTPVIRDYLRRATPVGSVRSNTLRTKIHPSRRTPEPARLKVKHPGPIK
;
A
#
# COMPACT_ATOMS: atom_id res chain seq x y z
N MET A 1 4.97 20.91 20.66
CA MET A 1 3.60 21.47 20.68
C MET A 1 2.71 20.57 19.83
N LEU A 2 1.88 19.75 20.51
CA LEU A 2 0.50 19.29 20.22
C LEU A 2 0.20 18.70 18.80
N ARG A 3 -0.38 17.51 18.59
CA ARG A 3 -1.31 16.62 19.33
C ARG A 3 -1.10 15.18 18.77
N GLY A 4 -1.18 14.07 19.49
CA GLY A 4 -2.15 13.73 20.53
C GLY A 4 -3.42 13.12 19.93
N CYS A 5 -3.32 11.95 19.27
CA CYS A 5 -4.47 11.11 18.89
C CYS A 5 -4.34 9.74 19.56
N SER A 6 -4.64 9.67 20.86
CA SER A 6 -4.74 8.43 21.61
C SER A 6 -6.10 7.78 21.36
N GLY A 7 -6.21 7.05 20.25
CA GLY A 7 -7.24 6.02 20.14
C GLY A 7 -6.91 4.89 21.11
N SER A 8 -7.73 4.70 22.14
CA SER A 8 -7.67 3.51 22.99
C SER A 8 -8.19 2.32 22.18
N TRP A 9 -7.31 1.37 21.89
CA TRP A 9 -7.65 0.10 21.22
C TRP A 9 -7.27 -1.06 22.15
N PRO A 10 -8.05 -2.17 22.16
CA PRO A 10 -7.87 -3.24 23.13
C PRO A 10 -6.47 -3.89 23.05
N LEU A 11 -5.87 -4.07 24.22
CA LEU A 11 -4.52 -4.55 24.55
C LEU A 11 -4.28 -6.04 24.26
N SER A 12 -4.61 -6.52 23.07
CA SER A 12 -4.37 -7.93 22.72
C SER A 12 -3.51 -7.99 21.48
N ILE A 13 -2.21 -8.22 21.68
CA ILE A 13 -1.12 -8.35 20.70
C ILE A 13 -0.41 -7.01 20.43
N ILE A 14 0.62 -6.71 21.21
CA ILE A 14 1.69 -5.77 20.83
C ILE A 14 2.52 -6.48 19.74
N ILE A 15 2.07 -6.46 18.48
CA ILE A 15 2.98 -6.74 17.36
C ILE A 15 3.96 -5.57 17.32
N SER A 16 5.20 -5.80 17.76
CA SER A 16 6.30 -4.88 17.46
C SER A 16 6.39 -4.74 15.95
N MET A 17 6.01 -3.57 15.44
CA MET A 17 5.96 -3.27 14.02
C MET A 17 7.36 -3.43 13.42
N PRO A 18 7.56 -4.31 12.42
CA PRO A 18 8.88 -4.50 11.84
C PRO A 18 9.30 -3.22 11.13
N ALA A 19 10.53 -2.78 11.41
CA ALA A 19 11.15 -1.69 10.69
C ALA A 19 11.10 -1.93 9.17
N PRO A 20 10.95 -0.89 8.34
CA PRO A 20 11.02 -1.04 6.89
C PRO A 20 12.34 -1.66 6.45
N PRO A 21 12.35 -2.61 5.50
CA PRO A 21 13.58 -3.16 4.95
C PRO A 21 14.49 -2.07 4.37
N LYS A 22 15.81 -2.22 4.50
CA LYS A 22 16.79 -1.26 3.98
C LYS A 22 16.64 -1.05 2.47
N GLU A 23 16.28 -2.10 1.74
CA GLU A 23 16.02 -2.07 0.31
C GLU A 23 14.79 -1.24 -0.03
N LEU A 24 13.71 -1.36 0.74
CA LEU A 24 12.52 -0.53 0.58
C LEU A 24 12.88 0.96 0.76
N ILE A 25 13.62 1.29 1.83
CA ILE A 25 14.11 2.65 2.06
C ILE A 25 14.97 3.14 0.89
N ARG A 26 15.84 2.28 0.34
CA ARG A 26 16.66 2.60 -0.84
C ARG A 26 15.79 2.87 -2.07
N PHE A 27 14.79 2.05 -2.35
CA PHE A 27 13.91 2.25 -3.51
C PHE A 27 13.10 3.53 -3.40
N LEU A 28 12.62 3.86 -2.20
CA LEU A 28 11.84 5.07 -1.94
C LEU A 28 12.63 6.37 -2.18
N LYS A 29 13.97 6.34 -2.15
CA LYS A 29 14.81 7.54 -2.41
C LYS A 29 14.55 8.21 -3.77
N ARG A 30 13.94 7.52 -4.75
CA ARG A 30 13.60 8.10 -6.06
C ARG A 30 12.34 8.96 -6.07
N PHE A 31 11.54 8.94 -5.01
CA PHE A 31 10.28 9.69 -4.88
C PHE A 31 10.47 10.95 -4.03
N ASP A 32 9.56 11.90 -4.12
CA ASP A 32 9.54 13.08 -3.25
C ASP A 32 9.39 12.69 -1.76
N PRO A 33 9.98 13.43 -0.80
CA PRO A 33 9.93 13.09 0.62
C PRO A 33 8.52 12.80 1.15
N ALA A 34 7.54 13.63 0.78
CA ALA A 34 6.14 13.43 1.17
C ALA A 34 5.55 12.10 0.67
N ILE A 35 5.96 11.63 -0.51
CA ILE A 35 5.51 10.33 -1.04
C ILE A 35 6.21 9.17 -0.32
N ARG A 36 7.47 9.35 0.11
CA ARG A 36 8.19 8.34 0.89
C ARG A 36 7.49 8.13 2.23
N GLU A 37 7.18 9.22 2.93
CA GLU A 37 6.44 9.19 4.19
C GLU A 37 5.06 8.55 4.00
N LEU A 38 4.31 9.00 2.99
CA LEU A 38 2.98 8.43 2.70
C LEU A 38 3.02 6.92 2.42
N ALA A 39 4.03 6.44 1.70
CA ALA A 39 4.19 5.01 1.42
C ALA A 39 4.53 4.21 2.70
N LEU A 40 5.35 4.78 3.59
CA LEU A 40 5.72 4.15 4.86
C LEU A 40 4.54 4.13 5.85
N ASP A 41 3.77 5.23 5.92
CA ASP A 41 2.56 5.31 6.74
C ASP A 41 1.50 4.30 6.26
N ALA A 42 1.35 4.17 4.95
CA ALA A 42 0.45 3.17 4.37
C ALA A 42 0.91 1.74 4.68
N ARG A 43 2.21 1.46 4.57
CA ARG A 43 2.78 0.16 4.97
C ARG A 43 2.48 -0.14 6.43
N GLU A 44 2.69 0.82 7.31
CA GLU A 44 2.42 0.68 8.73
C GLU A 44 0.94 0.38 8.99
N LEU A 45 0.02 1.14 8.36
CA LEU A 45 -1.41 0.92 8.47
C LEU A 45 -1.83 -0.48 8.01
N VAL A 46 -1.33 -0.93 6.85
CA VAL A 46 -1.64 -2.25 6.30
C VAL A 46 -1.16 -3.33 7.26
N LEU A 47 0.09 -3.25 7.75
CA LEU A 47 0.63 -4.24 8.67
C LEU A 47 -0.11 -4.25 10.02
N ARG A 48 -0.58 -3.10 10.53
CA ARG A 48 -1.40 -3.09 11.76
C ARG A 48 -2.73 -3.85 11.60
N ILE A 49 -3.29 -3.91 10.39
CA ILE A 49 -4.60 -4.51 10.15
C ILE A 49 -4.48 -5.95 9.65
N LEU A 50 -3.52 -6.23 8.77
CA LEU A 50 -3.39 -7.52 8.10
C LEU A 50 -2.38 -8.46 8.80
N ALA A 51 -1.55 -7.98 9.72
CA ALA A 51 -0.56 -8.85 10.35
C ALA A 51 -1.20 -9.95 11.23
N PRO A 52 -0.57 -11.14 11.29
CA PRO A 52 0.62 -11.51 10.54
C PRO A 52 0.29 -11.88 9.07
N SER A 53 1.04 -11.28 8.15
CA SER A 53 0.94 -11.43 6.69
C SER A 53 2.34 -11.51 6.09
N ASN A 54 2.46 -12.11 4.91
CA ASN A 54 3.66 -12.00 4.09
C ASN A 54 3.74 -10.62 3.46
N GLU A 55 4.96 -10.09 3.34
CA GLU A 55 5.25 -8.85 2.62
C GLU A 55 6.18 -9.15 1.44
N SER A 56 5.90 -8.60 0.27
CA SER A 56 6.85 -8.65 -0.86
C SER A 56 7.00 -7.27 -1.49
N VAL A 57 8.24 -6.80 -1.57
CA VAL A 57 8.61 -5.53 -2.18
C VAL A 57 9.15 -5.81 -3.57
N LEU A 58 8.41 -5.36 -4.58
CA LEU A 58 8.74 -5.53 -5.99
C LEU A 58 9.05 -4.16 -6.56
N ASP A 59 10.27 -3.97 -7.04
CA ASP A 59 10.66 -2.78 -7.79
C ASP A 59 10.83 -3.20 -9.25
N VAL A 60 9.76 -3.28 -10.04
CA VAL A 60 9.84 -3.80 -11.43
C VAL A 60 9.32 -2.79 -12.45
N TYR A 61 8.01 -2.54 -12.43
CA TYR A 61 7.34 -1.53 -13.28
C TYR A 61 6.87 -0.36 -12.43
N VAL A 62 6.33 -0.67 -11.26
CA VAL A 62 5.97 0.25 -10.18
C VAL A 62 6.62 -0.33 -8.93
N LEU A 63 7.10 0.52 -8.02
CA LEU A 63 7.48 0.08 -6.69
C LEU A 63 6.21 -0.35 -5.95
N ALA A 64 6.06 -1.64 -5.73
CA ALA A 64 4.88 -2.26 -5.13
C ALA A 64 5.25 -3.02 -3.87
N MET A 65 4.48 -2.80 -2.80
CA MET A 65 4.52 -3.64 -1.59
C MET A 65 3.24 -4.47 -1.57
N ASN A 66 3.35 -5.80 -1.65
CA ASN A 66 2.20 -6.71 -1.66
C ASN A 66 2.10 -7.43 -0.33
N TYR A 67 0.86 -7.62 0.12
CA TYR A 67 0.51 -8.21 1.39
C TYR A 67 -0.48 -9.35 1.16
N GLY A 68 -0.16 -10.52 1.73
CA GLY A 68 -0.95 -11.73 1.55
C GLY A 68 -0.67 -12.78 2.61
N PHE A 69 -1.30 -13.94 2.48
CA PHE A 69 -1.20 -15.02 3.48
C PHE A 69 -0.35 -16.20 2.99
N SER A 70 0.23 -16.08 1.79
CA SER A 70 1.20 -17.04 1.24
C SER A 70 2.23 -16.32 0.36
N GLU A 71 3.21 -17.06 -0.15
CA GLU A 71 4.21 -16.53 -1.09
C GLU A 71 3.70 -16.43 -2.54
N ARG A 72 2.49 -16.94 -2.82
CA ARG A 72 1.94 -16.94 -4.18
C ARG A 72 1.23 -15.62 -4.45
N MET A 73 1.42 -15.08 -5.66
CA MET A 73 0.75 -13.84 -6.08
C MET A 73 -0.77 -13.91 -6.04
N LYS A 74 -1.36 -15.09 -6.32
CA LYS A 74 -2.82 -15.30 -6.26
C LYS A 74 -3.40 -15.24 -4.84
N ASP A 75 -2.55 -15.35 -3.82
CA ASP A 75 -2.93 -15.33 -2.40
C ASP A 75 -2.63 -13.96 -1.75
N GLN A 76 -2.27 -12.96 -2.56
CA GLN A 76 -2.15 -11.57 -2.11
C GLN A 76 -3.54 -10.94 -1.99
N ALA A 77 -3.72 -10.12 -0.95
CA ALA A 77 -4.97 -9.44 -0.64
C ALA A 77 -4.88 -7.94 -0.97
N VAL A 78 -3.80 -7.30 -0.51
CA VAL A 78 -3.60 -5.85 -0.60
C VAL A 78 -2.26 -5.56 -1.27
N TYR A 79 -2.18 -4.44 -1.99
CA TYR A 79 -0.89 -3.88 -2.41
C TYR A 79 -0.85 -2.37 -2.22
N ILE A 80 0.36 -1.83 -2.07
CA ILE A 80 0.64 -0.41 -2.14
C ILE A 80 1.51 -0.18 -3.38
N GLY A 81 0.99 0.53 -4.37
CA GLY A 81 1.76 0.97 -5.55
C GLY A 81 2.20 2.42 -5.39
N VAL A 82 3.50 2.70 -5.45
CA VAL A 82 4.06 4.04 -5.22
C VAL A 82 4.25 4.78 -6.53
N TYR A 83 3.65 5.97 -6.66
CA TYR A 83 3.74 6.85 -7.82
C TYR A 83 4.30 8.22 -7.42
N GLY A 84 4.76 9.01 -8.39
CA GLY A 84 5.41 10.30 -8.10
C GLY A 84 4.56 11.35 -7.36
N ARG A 85 3.23 11.19 -7.28
CA ARG A 85 2.33 12.18 -6.65
C ARG A 85 1.26 11.58 -5.73
N HIS A 86 1.24 10.27 -5.58
CA HIS A 86 0.24 9.53 -4.80
C HIS A 86 0.71 8.10 -4.61
N ILE A 87 0.02 7.37 -3.76
CA ILE A 87 0.05 5.90 -3.77
C ILE A 87 -1.32 5.37 -4.21
N ASN A 88 -1.31 4.16 -4.72
CA ASN A 88 -2.54 3.36 -4.84
C ASN A 88 -2.54 2.34 -3.72
N LEU A 89 -3.57 2.39 -2.86
CA LEU A 89 -3.89 1.31 -1.94
C LEU A 89 -4.85 0.37 -2.66
N GLY A 90 -4.35 -0.77 -3.11
CA GLY A 90 -5.07 -1.66 -4.00
C GLY A 90 -5.46 -2.99 -3.38
N PHE A 91 -6.50 -3.58 -3.96
CA PHE A 91 -7.14 -4.81 -3.50
C PHE A 91 -7.19 -5.80 -4.66
N TYR A 92 -6.56 -6.97 -4.50
CA TYR A 92 -6.44 -7.98 -5.55
C TYR A 92 -7.81 -8.55 -5.98
N ARG A 93 -8.78 -8.58 -5.06
CA ARG A 93 -10.18 -8.96 -5.32
C ARG A 93 -11.13 -7.76 -5.22
N GLY A 94 -10.61 -6.55 -5.45
CA GLY A 94 -11.39 -5.32 -5.26
C GLY A 94 -12.64 -5.22 -6.13
N ALA A 95 -12.68 -5.85 -7.31
CA ALA A 95 -13.87 -5.89 -8.17
C ALA A 95 -15.04 -6.70 -7.58
N GLN A 96 -14.78 -7.51 -6.55
CA GLN A 96 -15.77 -8.32 -5.82
C GLN A 96 -16.16 -7.67 -4.49
N MET A 97 -15.58 -6.52 -4.14
CA MET A 97 -15.90 -5.81 -2.92
C MET A 97 -17.07 -4.86 -3.15
N ASP A 98 -18.01 -4.84 -2.21
CA ASP A 98 -19.02 -3.79 -2.17
C ASP A 98 -18.36 -2.42 -1.98
N ASP A 99 -18.81 -1.45 -2.76
CA ASP A 99 -18.27 -0.08 -2.78
C ASP A 99 -19.37 0.97 -2.52
N PRO A 100 -20.01 0.95 -1.34
CA PRO A 100 -21.11 1.88 -1.04
C PRO A 100 -20.65 3.35 -1.06
N GLU A 101 -19.36 3.60 -0.77
CA GLU A 101 -18.77 4.94 -0.76
C GLU A 101 -18.26 5.40 -2.14
N GLY A 102 -18.28 4.53 -3.15
CA GLY A 102 -17.83 4.84 -4.51
C GLY A 102 -16.34 5.22 -4.61
N VAL A 103 -15.50 4.72 -3.71
CA VAL A 103 -14.08 5.11 -3.61
C VAL A 103 -13.14 4.20 -4.41
N LEU A 104 -13.62 3.04 -4.88
CA LEU A 104 -12.81 2.10 -5.64
C LEU A 104 -12.64 2.55 -7.10
N GLU A 105 -11.39 2.77 -7.48
CA GLU A 105 -10.99 3.07 -8.84
C GLU A 105 -10.40 1.85 -9.57
N GLY A 106 -10.49 1.87 -10.90
CA GLY A 106 -9.86 0.91 -11.81
C GLY A 106 -10.86 0.11 -12.64
N GLY A 107 -10.51 -0.20 -13.89
CA GLY A 107 -11.36 -0.94 -14.84
C GLY A 107 -10.95 -2.40 -15.06
N GLY A 108 -10.00 -2.93 -14.28
CA GLY A 108 -9.51 -4.30 -14.45
C GLY A 108 -10.56 -5.37 -14.08
N LYS A 109 -10.36 -6.62 -14.50
CA LYS A 109 -11.30 -7.72 -14.19
C LYS A 109 -11.42 -8.04 -12.70
N GLN A 110 -10.34 -7.85 -11.93
CA GLN A 110 -10.26 -8.26 -10.52
C GLN A 110 -9.80 -7.13 -9.60
N LEU A 111 -8.79 -6.36 -10.01
CA LEU A 111 -8.19 -5.35 -9.15
C LEU A 111 -9.00 -4.05 -9.12
N ARG A 112 -9.10 -3.48 -7.91
CA ARG A 112 -9.48 -2.09 -7.67
C ARG A 112 -8.49 -1.44 -6.71
N HIS A 113 -8.49 -0.13 -6.64
CA HIS A 113 -7.64 0.62 -5.72
C HIS A 113 -8.30 1.90 -5.25
N ILE A 114 -7.86 2.41 -4.12
CA ILE A 114 -8.15 3.76 -3.64
C ILE A 114 -6.90 4.59 -3.85
N LYS A 115 -7.04 5.76 -4.48
CA LYS A 115 -5.92 6.70 -4.66
C LYS A 115 -5.73 7.53 -3.39
N ILE A 116 -4.55 7.42 -2.79
CA ILE A 116 -4.20 8.13 -1.55
C ILE A 116 -3.18 9.21 -1.91
N LYS A 117 -3.50 10.47 -1.58
CA LYS A 117 -2.68 11.64 -1.91
C LYS A 117 -2.08 12.29 -0.68
N SER A 118 -2.63 12.04 0.50
CA SER A 118 -2.20 12.65 1.75
C SER A 118 -2.29 11.68 2.94
N PRO A 119 -1.55 11.93 4.02
CA PRO A 119 -1.69 11.16 5.26
C PRO A 119 -3.10 11.23 5.86
N ALA A 120 -3.84 12.32 5.63
CA ALA A 120 -5.22 12.47 6.11
C ALA A 120 -6.16 11.40 5.50
N ASP A 121 -5.94 11.04 4.24
CA ASP A 121 -6.73 10.00 3.55
C ASP A 121 -6.62 8.65 4.26
N LEU A 122 -5.41 8.29 4.73
CA LEU A 122 -5.14 7.05 5.49
C LEU A 122 -5.82 7.04 6.86
N GLY A 123 -6.12 8.22 7.42
CA GLY A 123 -6.78 8.37 8.71
C GLY A 123 -8.28 8.06 8.68
N THR A 124 -8.89 7.99 7.50
CA THR A 124 -10.33 7.82 7.36
C THR A 124 -10.81 6.43 7.80
N PRO A 125 -12.01 6.31 8.41
CA PRO A 125 -12.60 5.02 8.74
C PRO A 125 -12.80 4.12 7.50
N VAL A 126 -13.10 4.74 6.35
CA VAL A 126 -13.30 4.06 5.06
C VAL A 126 -12.09 3.20 4.71
N ILE A 127 -10.86 3.75 4.72
CA ILE A 127 -9.66 2.96 4.40
C ILE A 127 -9.50 1.74 5.31
N ARG A 128 -9.76 1.90 6.62
CA ARG A 128 -9.65 0.78 7.58
C ARG A 128 -10.69 -0.31 7.32
N ASP A 129 -11.91 0.07 6.95
CA ASP A 129 -12.98 -0.86 6.60
C ASP A 129 -12.60 -1.72 5.38
N TYR A 130 -12.14 -1.09 4.29
CA TYR A 130 -11.75 -1.82 3.08
C TYR A 130 -10.57 -2.76 3.35
N LEU A 131 -9.57 -2.34 4.15
CA LEU A 131 -8.46 -3.21 4.55
C LEU A 131 -8.93 -4.43 5.36
N ARG A 132 -9.91 -4.27 6.25
CA ARG A 132 -10.50 -5.40 7.00
C ARG A 132 -11.26 -6.36 6.08
N ARG A 133 -12.08 -5.84 5.17
CA ARG A 133 -12.84 -6.65 4.20
C ARG A 133 -11.95 -7.36 3.18
N ALA A 134 -10.75 -6.84 2.92
CA ALA A 134 -9.77 -7.52 2.07
C ALA A 134 -9.17 -8.79 2.70
N THR A 135 -9.36 -8.99 4.02
CA THR A 135 -8.86 -10.17 4.73
C THR A 135 -9.86 -11.32 4.58
N PRO A 136 -9.49 -12.46 3.97
CA PRO A 136 -10.42 -13.58 3.82
C PRO A 136 -10.75 -14.19 5.19
N VAL A 137 -12.04 -14.44 5.43
CA VAL A 137 -12.52 -15.16 6.61
C VAL A 137 -11.89 -16.56 6.67
N GLY A 138 -11.32 -16.94 7.81
CA GLY A 138 -10.70 -18.26 8.00
C GLY A 138 -9.31 -18.44 7.39
N SER A 139 -8.64 -17.37 6.95
CA SER A 139 -7.27 -17.46 6.43
C SER A 139 -6.32 -18.03 7.48
N VAL A 140 -5.59 -19.10 7.12
CA VAL A 140 -4.43 -19.56 7.89
C VAL A 140 -3.41 -18.44 7.88
N ARG A 141 -3.27 -17.78 9.02
CA ARG A 141 -2.33 -16.68 9.19
C ARG A 141 -0.93 -17.25 9.19
N SER A 142 -0.05 -16.71 8.35
CA SER A 142 1.38 -17.07 8.40
C SER A 142 1.89 -16.72 9.79
N ASN A 143 2.53 -17.67 10.51
CA ASN A 143 3.11 -17.39 11.82
C ASN A 143 4.41 -16.57 11.74
N THR A 144 4.84 -16.10 10.55
CA THR A 144 6.06 -15.32 10.39
C THR A 144 5.91 -14.28 9.30
N LEU A 145 6.15 -13.03 9.66
CA LEU A 145 6.26 -11.90 8.74
C LEU A 145 7.58 -12.05 7.97
N ARG A 146 7.53 -12.57 6.75
CA ARG A 146 8.67 -12.64 5.84
C ARG A 146 8.54 -11.53 4.81
N THR A 147 9.55 -10.67 4.74
CA THR A 147 9.67 -9.69 3.66
C THR A 147 10.60 -10.21 2.58
N LYS A 148 10.09 -10.40 1.35
CA LYS A 148 10.91 -10.72 0.17
C LYS A 148 11.16 -9.46 -0.66
N ILE A 149 12.39 -9.31 -1.15
CA ILE A 149 12.79 -8.19 -2.02
C ILE A 149 13.04 -8.73 -3.43
N HIS A 150 12.37 -8.15 -4.42
CA HIS A 150 12.55 -8.45 -5.83
C HIS A 150 13.02 -7.17 -6.56
N PRO A 151 14.34 -6.96 -6.68
CA PRO A 151 14.87 -5.78 -7.34
C PRO A 151 14.68 -5.82 -8.85
N SER A 152 14.53 -4.66 -9.47
CA SER A 152 14.51 -4.53 -10.93
C SER A 152 15.86 -4.99 -11.49
N ARG A 153 15.83 -5.67 -12.65
CA ARG A 153 17.03 -5.82 -13.49
C ARG A 153 17.30 -4.56 -14.32
N ARG A 154 16.42 -3.55 -14.30
CA ARG A 154 16.52 -2.29 -15.04
C ARG A 154 16.94 -1.17 -14.10
N THR A 155 17.83 -0.30 -14.56
CA THR A 155 18.19 0.95 -13.88
C THR A 155 16.93 1.81 -13.71
N PRO A 156 16.63 2.39 -12.54
CA PRO A 156 15.48 3.26 -12.37
C PRO A 156 15.61 4.49 -13.28
N GLU A 157 14.73 4.64 -14.28
CA GLU A 157 14.57 5.93 -14.96
C GLU A 157 13.93 6.88 -13.94
N PRO A 158 14.48 8.09 -13.72
CA PRO A 158 13.84 9.07 -12.84
C PRO A 158 12.40 9.30 -13.32
N ALA A 159 11.46 9.36 -12.38
CA ALA A 159 10.04 9.52 -12.69
C ALA A 159 9.86 10.76 -13.59
N ARG A 160 9.63 10.56 -14.90
CA ARG A 160 9.35 11.65 -15.83
C ARG A 160 8.11 12.38 -15.33
N LEU A 161 8.31 13.59 -14.80
CA LEU A 161 7.25 14.59 -14.73
C LEU A 161 6.73 14.76 -16.16
N LYS A 162 5.51 14.29 -16.43
CA LYS A 162 4.80 14.65 -17.66
C LYS A 162 4.62 16.16 -17.65
N VAL A 163 5.52 16.89 -18.32
CA VAL A 163 5.34 18.30 -18.64
C VAL A 163 4.14 18.38 -19.57
N LYS A 164 3.05 19.01 -19.10
CA LYS A 164 1.95 19.41 -19.97
C LYS A 164 2.53 20.40 -20.97
N HIS A 165 2.62 20.00 -22.23
CA HIS A 165 2.87 20.97 -23.30
C HIS A 165 1.59 21.83 -23.42
N PRO A 166 1.68 23.17 -23.44
CA PRO A 166 0.55 23.99 -23.82
C PRO A 166 0.13 23.57 -25.23
N GLY A 167 -1.16 23.26 -25.40
CA GLY A 167 -1.73 22.96 -26.71
C GLY A 167 -1.55 24.13 -27.67
N PRO A 168 -1.68 23.91 -28.98
CA PRO A 168 -1.47 24.96 -29.97
C PRO A 168 -2.42 26.12 -29.70
N ILE A 169 -1.85 27.32 -29.67
CA ILE A 169 -2.59 28.59 -29.62
C ILE A 169 -3.35 28.67 -30.94
N LYS A 170 -4.69 28.76 -30.86
CA LYS A 170 -5.56 28.99 -32.02
C LYS A 170 -5.41 30.41 -32.54
#